data_AF-A0A2U1NKC9-F1
#
_entry.id   AF-A0A2U1NKC9-F1
#
_cell.length_a   1.000
_cell.length_b   1.000
_cell.length_c   1.000
_cell.angle_alpha   90.00
_cell.angle_beta   90.00
_cell.angle_gamma   90.00
#
_symmetry.space_group_name_H-M   'P 1'
#
loop_
_entity.id
_entity.type
_entity.pdbx_description
1 polymer ?
#
loop_
_entity_poly.entity_id
_entity_poly.type
_entity_poly.pdbx_seq_one_letter_code
_entity_poly.pdbx_strand_id
1 'polypeptide(L)'
;MVSDFEFLVALMIWYEVLSTVNVLSKKLQSEDMVLDVAIQEINKLIEFFKEYREVGLAKAIDEAKIVASKMGVDPVFPQRRIIRKKKQFDDTSTEPEVLFSPEEDFKVNYFLYIVDQALASIERRFEQYQQYEKLFGFLFPKRLRQLEESLLKSHCHALEDALKYEGKADIDGDELFQELKLFERFLPSRIISPIDALQNLKEGGGVFPNAMIAYRVLLTIPVTVALAERSFSKLKLLKSYLRSTMSQDRPNGLAMISIESDMLENMNYESLIEDFASKNARRNARFT
;
A
#
# COMPACT_ATOMS: atom_id res chain seq x y z
N MET A 1 9.13 34.82 -2.54
CA MET A 1 8.18 33.82 -1.99
C MET A 1 8.09 32.53 -2.81
N VAL A 2 8.21 32.53 -4.15
CA VAL A 2 8.37 31.27 -4.95
C VAL A 2 9.80 31.11 -5.49
N SER A 3 10.72 32.00 -5.12
CA SER A 3 12.06 32.14 -5.70
C SER A 3 13.17 32.12 -4.65
N ASP A 4 12.89 31.64 -3.44
CA ASP A 4 13.87 31.67 -2.35
C ASP A 4 14.67 30.37 -2.39
N PHE A 5 15.98 30.41 -2.09
CA PHE A 5 16.87 29.25 -2.23
C PHE A 5 16.43 28.05 -1.38
N GLU A 6 15.86 28.31 -0.19
CA GLU A 6 15.26 27.28 0.69
C GLU A 6 14.15 26.49 -0.03
N PHE A 7 13.30 27.17 -0.81
CA PHE A 7 12.27 26.54 -1.64
C PHE A 7 12.89 25.74 -2.81
N LEU A 8 13.97 26.28 -3.39
CA LEU A 8 14.95 25.62 -4.25
C LEU A 8 15.23 24.18 -3.83
N VAL A 9 15.86 24.10 -2.66
CA VAL A 9 16.34 22.87 -2.05
C VAL A 9 15.17 21.96 -1.66
N ALA A 10 14.11 22.52 -1.07
CA ALA A 10 12.91 21.76 -0.72
C ALA A 10 12.27 21.06 -1.93
N LEU A 11 12.23 21.73 -3.08
CA LEU A 11 11.65 21.18 -4.31
C LEU A 11 12.50 20.05 -4.88
N MET A 12 13.83 20.16 -4.84
CA MET A 12 14.73 19.07 -5.24
C MET A 12 14.58 17.85 -4.34
N ILE A 13 14.49 18.06 -3.02
CA ILE A 13 14.23 16.98 -2.05
C ILE A 13 12.92 16.27 -2.38
N TRP A 14 11.83 17.02 -2.52
CA TRP A 14 10.52 16.43 -2.83
C TRP A 14 10.50 15.71 -4.17
N TYR A 15 11.19 16.23 -5.18
CA TYR A 15 11.28 15.59 -6.48
C TYR A 15 11.96 14.21 -6.39
N GLU A 16 13.12 14.12 -5.75
CA GLU A 16 13.80 12.83 -5.54
C GLU A 16 12.92 11.85 -4.75
N VAL A 17 12.40 12.28 -3.59
CA VAL A 17 11.55 11.44 -2.72
C VAL A 17 10.34 10.90 -3.50
N LEU A 18 9.58 11.77 -4.18
CA LEU A 18 8.36 11.39 -4.87
C LEU A 18 8.63 10.58 -6.13
N SER A 19 9.70 10.88 -6.87
CA SER A 19 10.05 10.15 -8.09
C SER A 19 10.39 8.69 -7.78
N THR A 20 11.21 8.44 -6.76
CA THR A 20 11.59 7.07 -6.34
C THR A 20 10.38 6.30 -5.83
N VAL A 21 9.56 6.94 -4.98
CA VAL A 21 8.32 6.32 -4.47
C VAL A 21 7.34 6.01 -5.60
N ASN A 22 7.21 6.89 -6.59
CA ASN A 22 6.30 6.71 -7.72
C ASN A 22 6.70 5.52 -8.61
N VAL A 23 8.00 5.32 -8.86
CA VAL A 23 8.49 4.15 -9.63
C VAL A 23 8.06 2.86 -8.96
N LEU A 24 8.25 2.76 -7.64
CA LEU A 24 7.91 1.58 -6.88
C LEU A 24 6.40 1.41 -6.74
N SER A 25 5.67 2.50 -6.54
CA SER A 25 4.20 2.49 -6.54
C SER A 25 3.63 1.94 -7.85
N LYS A 26 4.18 2.35 -9.01
CA LYS A 26 3.76 1.80 -10.31
C LYS A 26 4.09 0.32 -10.43
N LYS A 27 5.26 -0.09 -9.96
CA LYS A 27 5.67 -1.50 -9.98
C LYS A 27 4.74 -2.35 -9.12
N LEU A 28 4.45 -1.94 -7.88
CA LEU A 28 3.54 -2.65 -6.99
C LEU A 28 2.08 -2.72 -7.48
N GLN A 29 1.69 -1.80 -8.37
CA GLN A 29 0.35 -1.78 -8.98
C GLN A 29 0.22 -2.66 -10.22
N SER A 30 1.26 -3.41 -10.62
CA SER A 30 1.15 -4.36 -11.72
C SER A 30 0.27 -5.55 -11.35
N GLU A 31 -0.53 -6.04 -12.29
CA GLU A 31 -1.45 -7.17 -12.11
C GLU A 31 -0.71 -8.47 -11.73
N ASP A 32 0.52 -8.65 -12.23
CA ASP A 32 1.36 -9.82 -11.97
C ASP A 32 2.27 -9.69 -10.72
N MET A 33 2.00 -8.73 -9.82
CA MET A 33 2.88 -8.49 -8.68
C MET A 33 2.80 -9.64 -7.66
N VAL A 34 3.95 -10.27 -7.40
CA VAL A 34 4.10 -11.32 -6.39
C VAL A 34 4.60 -10.71 -5.08
N LEU A 35 4.09 -11.20 -3.95
CA LEU A 35 4.39 -10.68 -2.62
C LEU A 35 5.89 -10.69 -2.27
N ASP A 36 6.63 -11.74 -2.67
CA ASP A 36 8.08 -11.85 -2.43
C ASP A 36 8.87 -10.76 -3.16
N VAL A 37 8.53 -10.52 -4.43
CA VAL A 37 9.10 -9.44 -5.24
C VAL A 37 8.74 -8.09 -4.65
N ALA A 38 7.48 -7.89 -4.23
CA ALA A 38 7.04 -6.65 -3.59
C ALA A 38 7.91 -6.33 -2.36
N ILE A 39 8.09 -7.29 -1.45
CA ILE A 39 8.89 -7.12 -0.22
C ILE A 39 10.34 -6.78 -0.56
N GLN A 40 10.94 -7.43 -1.55
CA GLN A 40 12.30 -7.12 -1.99
C GLN A 40 12.42 -5.69 -2.51
N GLU A 41 11.47 -5.24 -3.33
CA GLU A 41 11.49 -3.87 -3.87
C GLU A 41 11.31 -2.83 -2.77
N ILE A 42 10.43 -3.09 -1.80
CA ILE A 42 10.24 -2.21 -0.63
C ILE A 42 11.51 -2.12 0.21
N ASN A 43 12.20 -3.24 0.44
CA ASN A 43 13.46 -3.23 1.19
C ASN A 43 14.52 -2.38 0.47
N LYS A 44 14.62 -2.46 -0.86
CA LYS A 44 15.49 -1.58 -1.65
C LYS A 44 15.12 -0.10 -1.48
N LEU A 45 13.83 0.22 -1.38
CA LEU A 45 13.37 1.60 -1.13
C LEU A 45 13.78 2.10 0.25
N ILE A 46 13.65 1.25 1.28
CA ILE A 46 14.09 1.58 2.64
C ILE A 46 15.61 1.82 2.66
N GLU A 47 16.38 0.97 1.99
CA GLU A 47 17.84 1.14 1.84
C GLU A 47 18.17 2.46 1.13
N PHE A 48 17.47 2.78 0.03
CA PHE A 48 17.60 4.06 -0.66
C PHE A 48 17.37 5.24 0.28
N PHE A 49 16.28 5.23 1.07
CA PHE A 49 15.99 6.34 1.98
C PHE A 49 17.00 6.44 3.13
N LYS A 50 17.56 5.32 3.60
CA LYS A 50 18.65 5.32 4.59
C LYS A 50 19.92 5.95 4.04
N GLU A 51 20.28 5.65 2.79
CA GLU A 51 21.41 6.31 2.12
C GLU A 51 21.11 7.79 1.84
N TYR A 52 19.89 8.08 1.37
CA TYR A 52 19.44 9.43 1.07
C TYR A 52 19.47 10.32 2.32
N ARG A 53 19.14 9.79 3.49
CA ARG A 53 19.23 10.49 4.77
C ARG A 53 20.62 11.05 5.07
N GLU A 54 21.68 10.35 4.65
CA GLU A 54 23.06 10.74 4.95
C GLU A 54 23.64 11.67 3.87
N VAL A 55 23.39 11.39 2.59
CA VAL A 55 24.05 12.07 1.45
C VAL A 55 23.11 12.99 0.66
N GLY A 56 21.80 12.79 0.78
CA GLY A 56 20.78 13.42 -0.07
C GLY A 56 20.70 14.93 0.03
N LEU A 57 20.94 15.50 1.22
CA LEU A 57 20.90 16.95 1.40
C LEU A 57 21.99 17.67 0.60
N ALA A 58 23.22 17.15 0.61
CA ALA A 58 24.33 17.75 -0.12
C ALA A 58 24.05 17.76 -1.64
N LYS A 59 23.56 16.64 -2.17
CA LYS A 59 23.15 16.51 -3.57
C LYS A 59 22.05 17.51 -3.92
N ALA A 60 21.00 17.60 -3.10
CA ALA A 60 19.88 18.52 -3.32
C ALA A 60 20.31 19.99 -3.29
N ILE A 61 21.24 20.36 -2.41
CA ILE A 61 21.81 21.72 -2.34
C ILE A 61 22.60 22.04 -3.62
N ASP A 62 23.42 21.12 -4.10
CA ASP A 62 24.22 21.35 -5.30
C ASP A 62 23.36 21.46 -6.57
N GLU A 63 22.32 20.64 -6.70
CA GLU A 63 21.33 20.76 -7.77
C GLU A 63 20.54 22.07 -7.68
N ALA A 64 20.13 22.45 -6.47
CA ALA A 64 19.43 23.71 -6.24
C ALA A 64 20.31 24.92 -6.59
N LYS A 65 21.62 24.89 -6.35
CA LYS A 65 22.55 25.96 -6.77
C LYS A 65 22.58 26.13 -8.29
N ILE A 66 22.57 25.02 -9.03
CA ILE A 66 22.54 25.05 -10.50
C ILE A 66 21.24 25.69 -11.00
N VAL A 67 20.11 25.33 -10.40
CA VAL A 67 18.80 25.89 -10.76
C VAL A 67 18.68 27.36 -10.34
N ALA A 68 19.16 27.72 -9.15
CA ALA A 68 19.18 29.09 -8.65
C ALA A 68 19.98 30.02 -9.57
N SER A 69 21.16 29.56 -10.03
CA SER A 69 21.98 30.30 -11.01
C SER A 69 21.25 30.54 -12.32
N LYS A 70 20.46 29.57 -12.80
CA LYS A 70 19.64 29.72 -14.02
C LYS A 70 18.46 30.68 -13.84
N MET A 71 17.89 30.73 -12.64
CA MET A 71 16.75 31.59 -12.30
C MET A 71 17.15 32.98 -11.81
N GLY A 72 18.45 33.28 -11.69
CA GLY A 72 18.95 34.54 -11.15
C GLY A 72 18.67 34.72 -9.66
N VAL A 73 18.58 33.62 -8.91
CA VAL A 73 18.36 33.59 -7.46
C VAL A 73 19.69 33.42 -6.75
N ASP A 74 19.92 34.20 -5.68
CA ASP A 74 21.11 34.08 -4.84
C ASP A 74 21.08 32.78 -4.02
N PRO A 75 22.08 31.87 -4.12
CA PRO A 75 22.07 30.57 -3.45
C PRO A 75 22.44 30.66 -1.97
N VAL A 76 21.67 31.44 -1.21
CA VAL A 76 21.89 31.67 0.22
C VAL A 76 20.62 31.35 0.99
N PHE A 77 20.77 30.60 2.09
CA PHE A 77 19.65 30.33 3.00
C PHE A 77 19.21 31.61 3.72
N PRO A 78 17.89 31.88 3.80
CA PRO A 78 17.39 33.08 4.45
C PRO A 78 17.65 33.02 5.96
N GLN A 79 18.26 34.07 6.51
CA GLN A 79 18.44 34.19 7.95
C GLN A 79 17.13 34.62 8.61
N ARG A 80 16.58 33.77 9.47
CA ARG A 80 15.40 34.09 10.28
C ARG A 80 15.81 34.96 11.47
N ARG A 81 14.97 35.93 11.83
CA ARG A 81 15.19 36.78 12.99
C ARG A 81 15.19 35.93 14.27
N ILE A 82 16.29 35.96 15.02
CA ILE A 82 16.39 35.30 16.33
C ILE A 82 15.59 36.13 17.35
N ILE A 83 14.52 35.56 17.89
CA ILE A 83 13.72 36.17 18.96
C ILE A 83 14.29 35.69 20.29
N ARG A 84 14.94 36.58 21.04
CA ARG A 84 15.46 36.27 22.38
C ARG A 84 14.39 36.54 23.43
N LYS A 85 14.15 35.58 24.32
CA LYS A 85 13.33 35.82 25.52
C LYS A 85 14.05 36.77 26.47
N LYS A 86 13.29 37.64 27.14
CA LYS A 86 13.83 38.55 28.14
C LYS A 86 14.23 37.73 29.37
N LYS A 87 15.52 37.69 29.72
CA LYS A 87 15.99 37.02 30.94
C LYS A 87 15.41 37.69 32.18
N GLN A 88 14.97 36.89 33.15
CA GLN A 88 14.60 37.38 34.48
C GLN A 88 15.85 37.50 35.37
N PHE A 89 15.79 38.34 36.41
CA PHE A 89 16.94 38.70 37.24
C PHE A 89 17.60 37.49 37.94
N ASP A 90 16.82 36.46 38.29
CA ASP A 90 17.30 35.23 38.97
C ASP A 90 17.66 34.09 38.00
N ASP A 91 17.60 34.31 36.69
CA ASP A 91 17.83 33.26 35.70
C ASP A 91 19.34 33.00 35.51
N THR A 92 19.86 32.03 36.28
CA THR A 92 21.26 31.58 36.27
C THR A 92 21.59 30.62 35.12
N SER A 93 20.61 30.29 34.28
CA SER A 93 20.82 29.45 33.11
C SER A 93 21.76 30.16 32.09
N THR A 94 23.01 29.71 32.10
CA THR A 94 24.04 30.06 31.12
C THR A 94 24.11 28.96 30.06
N GLU A 95 22.99 28.31 29.76
CA GLU A 95 22.96 27.43 28.60
C GLU A 95 22.85 28.32 27.35
N PRO A 96 23.85 28.30 26.45
CA PRO A 96 23.70 28.96 25.17
C PRO A 96 22.52 28.29 24.45
N GLU A 97 21.50 29.07 24.10
CA GLU A 97 20.51 28.63 23.11
C GLU A 97 21.32 28.11 21.91
N VAL A 98 21.13 26.84 21.53
CA VAL A 98 21.86 26.23 20.42
C VAL A 98 21.48 27.00 19.16
N LEU A 99 22.40 27.85 18.69
CA LEU A 99 22.23 28.63 17.47
C LEU A 99 22.67 27.75 16.30
N PHE A 100 21.70 27.11 15.65
CA PHE A 100 21.94 26.43 14.38
C PHE A 100 22.29 27.45 13.28
N SER A 101 23.21 27.08 12.39
CA SER A 101 23.30 27.77 11.10
C SER A 101 22.00 27.57 10.31
N PRO A 102 21.62 28.48 9.38
CA PRO A 102 20.40 28.32 8.58
C PRO A 102 20.36 26.99 7.82
N GLU A 103 21.52 26.47 7.40
CA GLU A 103 21.63 25.18 6.73
C GLU A 103 21.44 24.00 7.69
N GLU A 104 22.00 24.06 8.91
CA GLU A 104 21.78 23.05 9.94
C GLU A 104 20.32 23.05 10.44
N ASP A 105 19.72 24.23 10.58
CA ASP A 105 18.31 24.38 10.93
C ASP A 105 17.42 23.71 9.86
N PHE A 106 17.68 23.97 8.58
CA PHE A 106 16.99 23.31 7.47
C PHE A 106 17.25 21.80 7.45
N LYS A 107 18.49 21.36 7.71
CA LYS A 107 18.83 19.94 7.78
C LYS A 107 18.01 19.22 8.85
N VAL A 108 18.00 19.74 10.08
CA VAL A 108 17.37 19.09 11.23
C VAL A 108 15.85 19.22 11.19
N ASN A 109 15.33 20.42 10.98
CA ASN A 109 13.90 20.70 11.13
C ASN A 109 13.08 20.42 9.87
N TYR A 110 13.72 20.30 8.70
CA TYR A 110 13.02 20.02 7.44
C TYR A 110 13.48 18.71 6.81
N PHE A 111 14.74 18.60 6.41
CA PHE A 111 15.21 17.47 5.62
C PHE A 111 15.13 16.13 6.38
N LEU A 112 15.72 16.06 7.57
CA LEU A 112 15.68 14.84 8.39
C LEU A 112 14.24 14.48 8.77
N TYR A 113 13.42 15.48 9.11
CA TYR A 113 12.01 15.25 9.42
C TYR A 113 11.25 14.60 8.24
N ILE A 114 11.42 15.10 7.02
CA ILE A 114 10.76 14.55 5.83
C ILE A 114 11.25 13.12 5.54
N VAL A 115 12.56 12.88 5.58
CA VAL A 115 13.12 11.56 5.27
C VAL A 115 12.76 10.54 6.34
N ASP A 116 12.86 10.89 7.62
CA ASP A 116 12.51 10.02 8.74
C ASP A 116 11.00 9.73 8.75
N GLN A 117 10.16 10.71 8.44
CA GLN A 117 8.71 10.51 8.30
C GLN A 117 8.39 9.60 7.11
N ALA A 118 9.09 9.73 5.97
CA ALA A 118 8.92 8.85 4.82
C ALA A 118 9.33 7.41 5.16
N LEU A 119 10.49 7.21 5.80
CA LEU A 119 10.97 5.93 6.29
C LEU A 119 9.95 5.27 7.24
N ALA A 120 9.55 5.98 8.30
CA ALA A 120 8.60 5.45 9.28
C ALA A 120 7.24 5.12 8.65
N SER A 121 6.79 5.91 7.67
CA SER A 121 5.52 5.65 6.97
C SER A 121 5.59 4.42 6.06
N ILE A 122 6.71 4.24 5.36
CA ILE A 122 6.97 3.07 4.52
C ILE A 122 7.06 1.83 5.41
N GLU A 123 7.91 1.85 6.45
CA GLU A 123 8.08 0.73 7.37
C GLU A 123 6.77 0.31 8.04
N ARG A 124 5.99 1.25 8.57
CA ARG A 124 4.67 0.96 9.17
C ARG A 124 3.69 0.35 8.18
N ARG A 125 3.64 0.88 6.94
CA ARG A 125 2.73 0.35 5.91
C ARG A 125 3.09 -1.07 5.51
N PHE A 126 4.38 -1.41 5.56
CA PHE A 126 4.89 -2.70 5.10
C PHE A 126 5.08 -3.75 6.21
N GLU A 127 4.99 -3.36 7.48
CA GLU A 127 4.94 -4.29 8.61
C GLU A 127 3.81 -5.34 8.45
N GLN A 128 2.65 -4.91 7.95
CA GLN A 128 1.54 -5.81 7.64
C GLN A 128 1.93 -6.86 6.59
N TYR A 129 2.65 -6.45 5.53
CA TYR A 129 3.10 -7.38 4.49
C TYR A 129 4.10 -8.41 5.01
N GLN A 130 4.95 -8.03 5.97
CA GLN A 130 5.84 -8.97 6.65
C GLN A 130 5.07 -9.99 7.50
N GLN A 131 3.98 -9.56 8.15
CA GLN A 131 3.10 -10.49 8.87
C GLN A 131 2.39 -11.45 7.90
N TYR A 132 1.89 -10.93 6.77
CA TYR A 132 1.31 -11.77 5.72
C TYR A 132 2.32 -12.74 5.12
N GLU A 133 3.55 -12.30 4.88
CA GLU A 133 4.63 -13.16 4.40
C GLU A 133 4.94 -14.27 5.40
N LYS A 134 4.94 -13.99 6.70
CA LYS A 134 5.14 -15.01 7.74
C LYS A 134 4.00 -16.04 7.75
N LEU A 135 2.76 -15.59 7.56
CA LEU A 135 1.58 -16.45 7.60
C LEU A 135 1.38 -17.27 6.32
N PHE A 136 1.50 -16.64 5.14
CA PHE A 136 1.19 -17.28 3.85
C PHE A 136 2.42 -17.56 3.00
N GLY A 137 3.61 -17.08 3.38
CA GLY A 137 4.83 -17.19 2.58
C GLY A 137 5.26 -18.62 2.28
N PHE A 138 4.87 -19.58 3.11
CA PHE A 138 5.18 -20.99 2.88
C PHE A 138 4.40 -21.61 1.71
N LEU A 139 3.24 -21.04 1.35
CA LEU A 139 2.41 -21.51 0.23
C LEU A 139 2.99 -21.12 -1.13
N PHE A 140 4.04 -20.30 -1.20
CA PHE A 140 4.69 -19.99 -2.46
C PHE A 140 5.43 -21.23 -2.97
N PRO A 141 5.20 -21.69 -4.22
CA PRO A 141 5.75 -22.96 -4.72
C PRO A 141 7.28 -23.10 -4.57
N LYS A 142 8.02 -21.99 -4.69
CA LYS A 142 9.48 -21.96 -4.49
C LYS A 142 9.88 -22.26 -3.05
N ARG A 143 9.16 -21.70 -2.07
CA ARG A 143 9.41 -21.88 -0.63
C ARG A 143 8.90 -23.22 -0.14
N LEU A 144 7.73 -23.66 -0.62
CA LEU A 144 7.15 -24.95 -0.29
C LEU A 144 8.13 -26.10 -0.55
N ARG A 145 8.83 -26.08 -1.70
CA ARG A 145 9.85 -27.09 -2.08
C ARG A 145 11.13 -27.07 -1.23
N GLN A 146 11.39 -25.99 -0.49
CA GLN A 146 12.63 -25.79 0.26
C GLN A 146 12.42 -25.97 1.77
N LEU A 147 11.17 -26.10 2.22
CA LEU A 147 10.83 -26.12 3.63
C LEU A 147 10.97 -27.51 4.24
N GLU A 148 11.51 -27.58 5.45
CA GLU A 148 11.54 -28.80 6.25
C GLU A 148 10.14 -29.17 6.75
N GLU A 149 9.86 -30.47 6.89
CA GLU A 149 8.53 -30.95 7.26
C GLU A 149 8.07 -30.46 8.65
N SER A 150 9.00 -30.32 9.61
CA SER A 150 8.72 -29.82 10.96
C SER A 150 8.24 -28.37 10.94
N LEU A 151 8.89 -27.54 10.12
CA LEU A 151 8.52 -26.15 9.91
C LEU A 151 7.23 -26.05 9.11
N LEU A 152 7.03 -26.86 8.08
CA LEU A 152 5.78 -26.84 7.30
C LEU A 152 4.56 -27.10 8.20
N LYS A 153 4.67 -28.07 9.12
CA LYS A 153 3.60 -28.36 10.09
C LYS A 153 3.31 -27.18 11.02
N SER A 154 4.35 -26.52 11.54
CA SER A 154 4.13 -25.35 12.41
C SER A 154 3.47 -24.18 11.67
N HIS A 155 3.82 -23.94 10.40
CA HIS A 155 3.17 -22.92 9.59
C HIS A 155 1.71 -23.24 9.27
N CYS A 156 1.35 -24.52 9.07
CA CYS A 156 -0.03 -24.93 8.84
C CYS A 156 -0.92 -24.65 10.07
N HIS A 157 -0.44 -24.97 11.29
CA HIS A 157 -1.16 -24.63 12.51
C HIS A 157 -1.22 -23.12 12.76
N ALA A 158 -0.15 -22.38 12.47
CA ALA A 158 -0.17 -20.92 12.56
C ALA A 158 -1.21 -20.30 11.61
N LEU A 159 -1.41 -20.89 10.43
CA LEU A 159 -2.43 -20.45 9.48
C LEU A 159 -3.85 -20.80 9.95
N GLU A 160 -4.04 -21.99 10.52
CA GLU A 160 -5.31 -22.40 11.15
C GLU A 160 -5.71 -21.41 12.26
N ASP A 161 -4.78 -21.08 13.15
CA ASP A 161 -5.01 -20.11 14.23
C ASP A 161 -5.33 -18.71 13.67
N ALA A 162 -4.67 -18.29 12.59
CA ALA A 162 -4.91 -17.01 11.94
C ALA A 162 -6.27 -16.94 11.23
N LEU A 163 -6.79 -18.07 10.74
CA LEU A 163 -8.09 -18.19 10.07
C LEU A 163 -9.21 -18.67 11.01
N LYS A 164 -8.98 -18.59 12.32
CA LYS A 164 -9.97 -18.95 13.33
C LYS A 164 -10.82 -17.75 13.70
N TYR A 165 -12.13 -17.84 13.49
CA TYR A 165 -13.09 -16.84 13.92
C TYR A 165 -14.17 -17.48 14.79
N GLU A 166 -14.40 -16.91 15.98
CA GLU A 166 -15.42 -17.40 16.94
C GLU A 166 -15.35 -18.91 17.24
N GLY A 167 -14.13 -19.47 17.25
CA GLY A 167 -13.89 -20.88 17.58
C GLY A 167 -14.06 -21.85 16.40
N LYS A 168 -14.39 -21.37 15.20
CA LYS A 168 -14.39 -22.17 13.97
C LYS A 168 -13.22 -21.74 13.09
N ALA A 169 -12.45 -22.71 12.61
CA ALA A 169 -11.38 -22.48 11.65
C ALA A 169 -11.87 -22.83 10.24
N ASP A 170 -11.46 -22.05 9.25
CA ASP A 170 -11.79 -22.30 7.83
C ASP A 170 -10.95 -23.44 7.22
N ILE A 171 -9.89 -23.87 7.92
CA ILE A 171 -8.95 -24.91 7.51
C ILE A 171 -8.52 -25.74 8.72
N ASP A 172 -8.19 -27.01 8.49
CA ASP A 172 -7.54 -27.88 9.47
C ASP A 172 -6.03 -27.94 9.18
N GLY A 173 -5.20 -27.60 10.18
CA GLY A 173 -3.74 -27.52 9.99
C GLY A 173 -3.07 -28.87 9.73
N ASP A 174 -3.57 -29.96 10.32
CA ASP A 174 -3.03 -31.31 10.11
C ASP A 174 -3.42 -31.85 8.72
N GLU A 175 -4.66 -31.62 8.28
CA GLU A 175 -5.11 -31.96 6.92
C GLU A 175 -4.37 -31.13 5.87
N LEU A 176 -4.25 -29.81 6.07
CA LEU A 176 -3.51 -28.92 5.17
C LEU A 176 -2.06 -29.39 4.98
N PHE A 177 -1.40 -29.82 6.06
CA PHE A 177 -0.04 -30.35 5.99
C PHE A 177 0.05 -31.62 5.12
N GLN A 178 -0.89 -32.55 5.27
CA GLN A 178 -0.93 -33.77 4.46
C GLN A 178 -1.24 -33.46 3.00
N GLU A 179 -2.20 -32.58 2.74
CA GLU A 179 -2.57 -32.14 1.40
C GLU A 179 -1.39 -31.47 0.70
N LEU A 180 -0.68 -30.56 1.37
CA LEU A 180 0.48 -29.87 0.79
C LEU A 180 1.65 -30.81 0.50
N LYS A 181 1.90 -31.81 1.36
CA LYS A 181 2.90 -32.86 1.10
C LYS A 181 2.57 -33.69 -0.13
N LEU A 182 1.30 -34.07 -0.29
CA LEU A 182 0.85 -34.79 -1.47
C LEU A 182 0.96 -33.89 -2.70
N PHE A 183 0.48 -32.65 -2.59
CA PHE A 183 0.54 -31.66 -3.66
C PHE A 183 1.98 -31.40 -4.11
N GLU A 184 2.95 -31.30 -3.21
CA GLU A 184 4.37 -31.15 -3.53
C GLU A 184 4.90 -32.29 -4.40
N ARG A 185 4.51 -33.53 -4.12
CA ARG A 185 4.91 -34.70 -4.92
C ARG A 185 4.32 -34.68 -6.34
N PHE A 186 3.13 -34.10 -6.49
CA PHE A 186 2.43 -34.00 -7.76
C PHE A 186 2.63 -32.65 -8.45
N LEU A 187 3.41 -31.74 -7.88
CA LEU A 187 3.66 -30.39 -8.37
C LEU A 187 4.63 -30.44 -9.57
N PRO A 188 4.20 -30.23 -10.82
CA PRO A 188 5.12 -30.10 -11.93
C PRO A 188 6.09 -28.94 -11.73
N SER A 189 7.34 -29.11 -12.16
CA SER A 189 8.42 -28.10 -12.04
C SER A 189 8.08 -26.74 -12.68
N ARG A 190 7.07 -26.71 -13.56
CA ARG A 190 6.58 -25.53 -14.29
C ARG A 190 5.73 -24.58 -13.45
N ILE A 191 5.22 -25.00 -12.29
CA ILE A 191 4.44 -24.13 -11.40
C ILE A 191 5.38 -23.17 -10.68
N ILE A 192 5.24 -21.87 -10.97
CA ILE A 192 6.10 -20.80 -10.45
C ILE A 192 5.29 -19.83 -9.57
N SER A 193 4.01 -19.62 -9.89
CA SER A 193 3.12 -18.69 -9.20
C SER A 193 2.07 -19.41 -8.32
N PRO A 194 1.63 -18.80 -7.20
CA PRO A 194 0.46 -19.28 -6.45
C PRO A 194 -0.83 -19.39 -7.29
N ILE A 195 -0.96 -18.59 -8.35
CA ILE A 195 -2.11 -18.67 -9.29
C ILE A 195 -2.07 -20.00 -10.05
N ASP A 196 -0.91 -20.36 -10.58
CA ASP A 196 -0.71 -21.63 -11.28
C ASP A 196 -0.98 -22.81 -10.34
N ALA A 197 -0.54 -22.70 -9.08
CA ALA A 197 -0.81 -23.71 -8.06
C ALA A 197 -2.32 -23.91 -7.85
N LEU A 198 -3.10 -22.82 -7.72
CA LEU A 198 -4.55 -22.90 -7.58
C LEU A 198 -5.24 -23.50 -8.82
N GLN A 199 -4.77 -23.18 -10.04
CA GLN A 199 -5.31 -23.76 -11.27
C GLN A 199 -5.10 -25.29 -11.31
N ASN A 200 -3.91 -25.76 -10.95
CA ASN A 200 -3.62 -27.20 -10.90
C ASN A 200 -4.46 -27.91 -9.82
N LEU A 201 -4.65 -27.28 -8.65
CA LEU A 201 -5.54 -27.81 -7.60
C LEU A 201 -6.99 -27.94 -8.10
N LYS A 202 -7.45 -27.02 -8.95
CA LYS A 202 -8.79 -27.04 -9.53
C LYS A 202 -8.94 -28.15 -10.58
N GLU A 203 -7.93 -28.35 -11.43
CA GLU A 203 -7.89 -29.43 -12.42
C GLU A 203 -7.85 -30.82 -11.75
N GLY A 204 -7.24 -30.93 -10.57
CA GLY A 204 -7.19 -32.14 -9.75
C GLY A 204 -8.52 -32.58 -9.12
N GLY A 205 -9.65 -31.96 -9.44
CA GLY A 205 -10.98 -32.47 -9.07
C GLY A 205 -11.37 -32.32 -7.59
N GLY A 206 -10.77 -31.39 -6.85
CA GLY A 206 -11.15 -31.08 -5.46
C GLY A 206 -10.56 -32.01 -4.40
N VAL A 207 -9.47 -32.72 -4.71
CA VAL A 207 -8.77 -33.65 -3.80
C VAL A 207 -8.10 -32.94 -2.62
N PHE A 208 -7.91 -31.62 -2.69
CA PHE A 208 -7.19 -30.82 -1.69
C PHE A 208 -8.03 -29.60 -1.25
N PRO A 209 -9.09 -29.78 -0.45
CA PRO A 209 -9.98 -28.72 -0.02
C PRO A 209 -9.29 -27.65 0.83
N ASN A 210 -8.46 -28.03 1.81
CA ASN A 210 -7.80 -27.08 2.71
C ASN A 210 -6.76 -26.25 1.95
N ALA A 211 -5.96 -26.89 1.08
CA ALA A 211 -5.01 -26.19 0.23
C ALA A 211 -5.72 -25.20 -0.70
N MET A 212 -6.85 -25.60 -1.30
CA MET A 212 -7.62 -24.72 -2.18
C MET A 212 -8.15 -23.48 -1.44
N ILE A 213 -8.62 -23.63 -0.19
CA ILE A 213 -9.04 -22.50 0.65
C ILE A 213 -7.84 -21.60 0.95
N ALA A 214 -6.72 -22.17 1.39
CA ALA A 214 -5.50 -21.43 1.71
C ALA A 214 -4.98 -20.60 0.52
N TYR A 215 -4.90 -21.19 -0.68
CA TYR A 215 -4.50 -20.47 -1.90
C TYR A 215 -5.52 -19.42 -2.34
N ARG A 216 -6.83 -19.64 -2.16
CA ARG A 216 -7.85 -18.62 -2.43
C ARG A 216 -7.74 -17.44 -1.49
N VAL A 217 -7.54 -17.68 -0.19
CA VAL A 217 -7.32 -16.61 0.79
C VAL A 217 -6.05 -15.83 0.43
N LEU A 218 -4.94 -16.52 0.12
CA LEU A 218 -3.71 -15.88 -0.33
C LEU A 218 -3.91 -14.95 -1.54
N LEU A 219 -4.62 -15.41 -2.57
CA LEU A 219 -4.83 -14.66 -3.81
C LEU A 219 -5.88 -13.55 -3.70
N THR A 220 -6.70 -13.56 -2.65
CA THR A 220 -7.70 -12.51 -2.41
C THR A 220 -7.16 -11.38 -1.53
N ILE A 221 -6.04 -11.59 -0.83
CA ILE A 221 -5.35 -10.52 -0.10
C ILE A 221 -4.70 -9.57 -1.11
N PRO A 222 -5.15 -8.32 -1.23
CA PRO A 222 -4.60 -7.40 -2.21
C PRO A 222 -3.16 -7.03 -1.84
N VAL A 223 -2.21 -7.27 -2.76
CA VAL A 223 -0.81 -6.82 -2.60
C VAL A 223 -0.71 -5.28 -2.64
N THR A 224 -1.73 -4.59 -3.16
CA THR A 224 -1.88 -3.13 -3.01
C THR A 224 -3.34 -2.70 -2.91
N VAL A 225 -3.60 -1.66 -2.11
CA VAL A 225 -4.93 -1.03 -1.96
C VAL A 225 -5.32 -0.21 -3.22
N ALA A 226 -4.50 -0.17 -4.27
CA ALA A 226 -4.69 0.75 -5.40
C ALA A 226 -5.99 0.52 -6.19
N LEU A 227 -6.42 -0.73 -6.36
CA LEU A 227 -7.73 -1.06 -6.96
C LEU A 227 -8.89 -0.54 -6.10
N ALA A 228 -8.79 -0.68 -4.79
CA ALA A 228 -9.75 -0.12 -3.85
C ALA A 228 -9.70 1.42 -3.84
N GLU A 229 -8.52 2.04 -3.90
CA GLU A 229 -8.35 3.50 -3.97
C GLU A 229 -8.94 4.12 -5.25
N ARG A 230 -8.81 3.45 -6.42
CA ARG A 230 -9.51 3.87 -7.65
C ARG A 230 -11.03 3.82 -7.48
N SER A 231 -11.54 2.76 -6.85
CA SER A 231 -12.96 2.60 -6.53
C SER A 231 -13.43 3.69 -5.54
N PHE A 232 -12.60 4.02 -4.54
CA PHE A 232 -12.86 5.12 -3.60
C PHE A 232 -12.78 6.50 -4.26
N SER A 233 -11.95 6.70 -5.28
CA SER A 233 -11.91 7.92 -6.07
C SER A 233 -13.23 8.16 -6.82
N LYS A 234 -13.82 7.10 -7.40
CA LYS A 234 -15.17 7.14 -7.99
C LYS A 234 -16.24 7.46 -6.95
N LEU A 235 -16.19 6.82 -5.78
CA LEU A 235 -17.04 7.13 -4.63
C LEU A 235 -16.91 8.59 -4.15
N LYS A 236 -15.68 9.13 -4.13
CA LYS A 236 -15.42 10.53 -3.78
C LYS A 236 -16.01 11.49 -4.81
N LEU A 237 -15.91 11.18 -6.10
CA LEU A 237 -16.59 11.94 -7.17
C LEU A 237 -18.11 11.90 -6.99
N LEU A 238 -18.69 10.71 -6.74
CA LEU A 238 -20.13 10.55 -6.47
C LEU A 238 -20.59 11.37 -5.24
N LYS A 239 -19.83 11.32 -4.14
CA LYS A 239 -20.13 12.06 -2.90
C LYS A 239 -19.92 13.56 -3.04
N SER A 240 -18.87 14.02 -3.71
CA SER A 240 -18.62 15.45 -3.93
C SER A 240 -19.64 16.07 -4.87
N TYR A 241 -20.13 15.33 -5.86
CA TYR A 241 -21.13 15.82 -6.82
C TYR A 241 -22.54 15.92 -6.19
N LEU A 242 -22.92 15.01 -5.29
CA LEU A 242 -24.27 14.92 -4.70
C LEU A 242 -24.37 15.43 -3.24
N ARG A 243 -23.44 16.32 -2.84
CA ARG A 243 -23.02 16.59 -1.44
C ARG A 243 -24.03 17.28 -0.49
N SER A 244 -25.35 17.12 -0.58
CA SER A 244 -26.21 17.73 0.45
C SER A 244 -27.52 17.04 0.85
N THR A 245 -27.92 15.90 0.27
CA THR A 245 -29.25 15.33 0.58
C THR A 245 -29.38 13.79 0.64
N MET A 246 -28.31 13.00 0.50
CA MET A 246 -28.43 11.53 0.37
C MET A 246 -28.02 10.71 1.61
N SER A 247 -28.87 9.75 2.00
CA SER A 247 -28.57 8.68 2.97
C SER A 247 -27.59 7.64 2.41
N GLN A 248 -26.94 6.82 3.25
CA GLN A 248 -25.84 5.90 2.87
C GLN A 248 -26.21 4.80 1.85
N ASP A 249 -27.48 4.37 1.79
CA ASP A 249 -27.89 3.25 0.93
C ASP A 249 -27.75 3.59 -0.57
N ARG A 250 -28.13 4.82 -0.94
CA ARG A 250 -28.09 5.28 -2.33
C ARG A 250 -26.67 5.48 -2.90
N PRO A 251 -25.69 6.10 -2.20
CA PRO A 251 -24.31 6.16 -2.68
C PRO A 251 -23.64 4.79 -2.71
N ASN A 252 -23.97 3.86 -1.81
CA ASN A 252 -23.47 2.49 -1.88
C ASN A 252 -23.97 1.77 -3.14
N GLY A 253 -25.27 1.90 -3.46
CA GLY A 253 -25.84 1.37 -4.70
C GLY A 253 -25.22 1.99 -5.97
N LEU A 254 -25.05 3.32 -6.00
CA LEU A 254 -24.42 4.00 -7.15
C LEU A 254 -22.94 3.65 -7.30
N ALA A 255 -22.23 3.46 -6.20
CA ALA A 255 -20.84 3.01 -6.22
C ALA A 255 -20.73 1.59 -6.77
N MET A 256 -21.60 0.68 -6.33
CA MET A 256 -21.67 -0.69 -6.85
C MET A 256 -21.93 -0.70 -8.36
N ILE A 257 -22.88 0.10 -8.84
CA ILE A 257 -23.17 0.27 -10.27
C ILE A 257 -21.95 0.83 -11.03
N SER A 258 -21.23 1.78 -10.44
CA SER A 258 -20.05 2.37 -11.10
C SER A 258 -18.81 1.48 -11.07
N ILE A 259 -18.70 0.58 -10.10
CA ILE A 259 -17.58 -0.37 -9.96
C ILE A 259 -17.82 -1.57 -10.88
N GLU A 260 -19.06 -2.07 -10.91
CA GLU A 260 -19.48 -3.25 -11.70
C GLU A 260 -20.09 -2.87 -13.05
N SER A 261 -19.63 -1.76 -13.66
CA SER A 261 -20.16 -1.28 -14.94
C SER A 261 -20.09 -2.34 -16.03
N ASP A 262 -19.01 -3.11 -16.05
CA ASP A 262 -18.73 -4.12 -17.07
C ASP A 262 -19.69 -5.32 -16.93
N MET A 263 -20.15 -5.64 -15.72
CA MET A 263 -21.21 -6.64 -15.51
C MET A 263 -22.59 -6.11 -15.91
N LEU A 264 -22.84 -4.81 -15.68
CA LEU A 264 -24.09 -4.15 -16.06
C LEU A 264 -24.30 -4.08 -17.57
N GLU A 265 -23.24 -3.87 -18.35
CA GLU A 265 -23.32 -3.89 -19.82
C GLU A 265 -23.85 -5.21 -20.37
N ASN A 266 -23.67 -6.31 -19.62
CA ASN A 266 -24.16 -7.64 -19.97
C ASN A 266 -25.56 -7.96 -19.42
N MET A 267 -26.16 -7.07 -18.61
CA MET A 267 -27.50 -7.28 -18.06
C MET A 267 -28.59 -6.75 -19.01
N ASN A 268 -29.72 -7.45 -19.08
CA ASN A 268 -30.88 -6.98 -19.82
C ASN A 268 -31.60 -5.88 -19.03
N TYR A 269 -31.39 -4.62 -19.45
CA TYR A 269 -32.03 -3.47 -18.83
C TYR A 269 -33.56 -3.47 -18.96
N GLU A 270 -34.12 -4.01 -20.04
CA GLU A 270 -35.58 -4.02 -20.27
C GLU A 270 -36.27 -4.87 -19.20
N SER A 271 -35.78 -6.09 -18.97
CA SER A 271 -36.34 -6.96 -17.92
C SER A 271 -36.21 -6.34 -16.53
N LEU A 272 -35.12 -5.61 -16.27
CA LEU A 272 -34.86 -4.98 -14.98
C LEU A 272 -35.78 -3.77 -14.75
N ILE A 273 -36.10 -3.02 -15.81
CA ILE A 273 -37.08 -1.93 -15.78
C ILE A 273 -38.48 -2.48 -15.56
N GLU A 274 -38.86 -3.55 -16.23
CA GLU A 274 -40.15 -4.22 -16.04
C GLU A 274 -40.31 -4.75 -14.60
N ASP A 275 -39.28 -5.41 -14.06
CA ASP A 275 -39.26 -5.87 -12.67
C ASP A 275 -39.32 -4.71 -11.65
N PHE A 276 -38.71 -3.57 -11.97
CA PHE A 276 -38.80 -2.38 -11.12
C PHE A 276 -40.18 -1.73 -11.18
N ALA A 277 -40.79 -1.70 -12.37
CA ALA A 277 -42.10 -1.14 -12.63
C ALA A 277 -43.21 -1.99 -12.00
N SER A 278 -43.09 -3.32 -12.06
CA SER A 278 -44.07 -4.27 -11.52
C SER A 278 -44.18 -4.22 -10.00
N LYS A 279 -43.10 -3.84 -9.29
CA LYS A 279 -43.07 -3.71 -7.82
C LYS A 279 -43.94 -2.58 -7.26
N ASN A 280 -44.46 -1.66 -8.09
CA ASN A 280 -45.38 -0.62 -7.62
C ASN A 280 -46.35 -0.18 -8.72
N ALA A 281 -47.65 -0.28 -8.44
CA ALA A 281 -48.71 0.08 -9.39
C ALA A 281 -48.60 1.52 -9.94
N ARG A 282 -48.09 2.48 -9.15
CA ARG A 282 -47.84 3.86 -9.61
C ARG A 282 -46.63 3.98 -10.53
N ARG A 283 -45.67 3.05 -10.44
CA ARG A 283 -44.50 2.99 -11.33
C ARG A 283 -44.87 2.33 -12.65
N ASN A 284 -45.64 1.24 -12.61
CA ASN A 284 -46.11 0.55 -13.81
C ASN A 284 -46.83 1.49 -14.80
N ALA A 285 -47.70 2.37 -14.28
CA ALA A 285 -48.40 3.38 -15.08
C ALA A 285 -47.51 4.49 -15.69
N ARG A 286 -46.21 4.55 -15.35
CA ARG A 286 -45.25 5.52 -15.91
C ARG A 286 -44.28 4.90 -16.92
N PHE A 287 -44.16 3.57 -16.93
CA PHE A 287 -43.26 2.82 -17.80
C PHE A 287 -44.00 2.01 -18.88
N THR A 288 -45.33 2.07 -18.89
CA THR A 288 -46.21 1.62 -19.98
C THR A 288 -46.47 2.76 -20.96
#